data_AF-E2BEB2-F1
#
_entry.id   AF-E2BEB2-F1
#
_cell.length_a   1.000
_cell.length_b   1.000
_cell.length_c   1.000
_cell.angle_alpha   90.00
_cell.angle_beta   90.00
_cell.angle_gamma   90.00
#
_symmetry.space_group_name_H-M   'P 1'
#
loop_
_entity.id
_entity.type
_entity.pdbx_description
1 polymer ?
#
loop_
_entity_poly.entity_id
_entity_poly.type
_entity_poly.pdbx_seq_one_letter_code
_entity_poly.pdbx_strand_id
1 'polypeptide(L)' 'NKIIKKKRMKERKWIGRRLTHGASNNLFKESALEDPAAYRKVLRLTCEKFEELLKKVHPLIQKKKDSLM' A
#
# COMPACT_ATOMS: atom_id res chain seq x y z
N ASN A 1 11.96 18.46 -16.26
CA ASN A 1 11.89 18.06 -14.83
C ASN A 1 10.87 18.77 -13.90
N LYS A 2 10.14 19.82 -14.30
CA LYS A 2 9.06 20.43 -13.45
C LYS A 2 7.75 19.61 -13.40
N ILE A 3 7.41 18.93 -14.49
CA ILE A 3 6.13 18.19 -14.66
C ILE A 3 6.04 16.99 -13.70
N ILE A 4 7.12 16.21 -13.57
CA ILE A 4 7.21 15.06 -12.65
C ILE A 4 7.03 15.51 -11.18
N LYS A 5 7.68 16.61 -10.78
CA LYS A 5 7.52 17.19 -9.44
C LYS A 5 6.07 17.61 -9.16
N LYS A 6 5.39 18.21 -10.13
CA LYS A 6 3.99 18.66 -9.98
C LYS A 6 3.01 17.48 -9.87
N LYS A 7 3.24 16.40 -10.63
CA LYS A 7 2.44 15.16 -10.55
C LYS A 7 2.61 14.48 -9.18
N ARG A 8 3.85 14.33 -8.70
CA ARG A 8 4.19 13.78 -7.37
C ARG A 8 3.55 14.57 -6.21
N MET A 9 3.43 15.89 -6.34
CA MET A 9 2.76 16.73 -5.34
C MET A 9 1.24 16.50 -5.28
N LYS A 10 0.58 16.30 -6.42
CA LYS A 10 -0.85 15.92 -6.45
C LYS A 10 -1.06 14.53 -5.85
N GLU A 11 -0.16 13.60 -6.13
CA GLU A 11 -0.19 12.26 -5.55
C GLU A 11 -0.09 12.29 -4.02
N ARG A 12 0.82 13.09 -3.47
CA ARG A 12 0.95 13.25 -2.01
C ARG A 12 -0.32 13.78 -1.34
N LYS A 13 -1.07 14.67 -1.99
CA LYS A 13 -2.32 15.21 -1.43
C LYS A 13 -3.41 14.14 -1.29
N TRP A 14 -3.57 13.23 -2.25
CA TRP A 14 -4.58 12.16 -2.09
C TRP A 14 -4.12 11.07 -1.13
N ILE A 15 -2.80 10.79 -1.07
CA ILE A 15 -2.22 9.86 -0.10
C ILE A 15 -2.54 10.33 1.34
N GLY A 16 -2.34 11.61 1.63
CA GLY A 16 -2.65 12.17 2.96
C GLY A 16 -4.13 12.09 3.34
N ARG A 17 -5.04 12.01 2.37
CA ARG A 17 -6.48 11.86 2.59
C ARG A 17 -6.95 10.41 2.77
N ARG A 18 -6.09 9.40 2.55
CA ARG A 18 -6.51 7.99 2.62
C ARG A 18 -7.02 7.59 4.00
N LEU A 19 -6.53 8.22 5.07
CA LEU A 19 -6.97 7.93 6.44
C LEU A 19 -8.41 8.41 6.70
N THR A 20 -8.87 9.44 6.00
CA THR A 20 -10.21 10.02 6.21
C THR A 20 -11.20 9.62 5.13
N HIS A 21 -10.76 9.46 3.88
CA HIS A 21 -11.63 9.21 2.72
C HIS A 21 -11.23 7.96 1.91
N GLY A 22 -10.25 7.18 2.37
CA GLY A 22 -9.84 5.97 1.68
C GLY A 22 -10.83 4.84 1.94
N ALA A 23 -11.35 4.24 0.87
CA ALA A 23 -12.31 3.12 0.95
C ALA A 23 -11.79 1.97 1.83
N SER A 24 -10.53 1.56 1.66
CA SER A 24 -9.94 0.49 2.50
C SER A 24 -9.87 0.86 3.98
N ASN A 25 -9.61 2.13 4.30
CA ASN A 25 -9.51 2.55 5.69
C ASN A 25 -10.89 2.65 6.35
N ASN A 26 -11.91 3.09 5.60
CA ASN A 26 -13.28 3.11 6.08
C ASN A 26 -13.81 1.68 6.27
N LEU A 27 -13.56 0.79 5.31
CA LEU A 27 -13.89 -0.63 5.44
C LEU A 27 -13.25 -1.25 6.69
N PHE A 28 -11.98 -0.94 6.97
CA PHE A 28 -11.32 -1.43 8.18
C PHE A 28 -11.92 -0.85 9.47
N LYS A 29 -12.39 0.40 9.49
CA LYS A 29 -13.09 0.98 10.64
C LYS A 29 -14.46 0.32 10.85
N GLU A 30 -15.22 0.16 9.78
CA GLU A 30 -16.53 -0.51 9.77
C GLU A 30 -16.38 -1.96 10.25
N SER A 31 -15.47 -2.72 9.65
CA SER A 31 -15.18 -4.10 10.06
C SER A 31 -14.67 -4.21 11.50
N ALA A 32 -13.89 -3.25 12.00
CA ALA A 32 -13.43 -3.27 13.39
C ALA A 32 -14.58 -3.11 14.40
N LEU A 33 -15.68 -2.45 14.01
CA LEU A 33 -16.88 -2.28 14.83
C LEU A 33 -17.86 -3.44 14.66
N GLU A 34 -18.09 -3.88 13.42
CA GLU A 34 -19.09 -4.90 13.09
C GLU A 34 -18.61 -6.34 13.31
N ASP A 35 -17.34 -6.64 12.96
CA ASP A 35 -16.72 -7.95 13.14
C ASP A 35 -15.23 -7.84 13.54
N PRO A 36 -14.95 -7.63 14.84
CA PRO A 36 -13.58 -7.54 15.35
C PRO A 36 -12.73 -8.80 15.07
N ALA A 37 -13.35 -9.96 14.91
CA ALA A 37 -12.63 -11.21 14.67
C ALA A 37 -12.14 -11.30 13.21
N ALA A 38 -13.00 -10.99 12.23
CA ALA A 38 -12.59 -10.89 10.84
C ALA A 38 -11.59 -9.76 10.63
N TYR A 39 -11.79 -8.60 11.26
CA TYR A 39 -10.84 -7.49 11.23
C TYR A 39 -9.42 -7.91 11.64
N ARG A 40 -9.29 -8.60 12.78
CA ARG A 40 -7.99 -9.13 13.24
C ARG A 40 -7.40 -10.17 12.30
N LYS A 41 -8.22 -11.02 11.68
CA LYS A 41 -7.76 -12.03 10.70
C LYS A 41 -7.21 -11.38 9.44
N VAL A 42 -7.87 -10.36 8.90
CA VAL A 42 -7.44 -9.65 7.69
C VAL A 42 -6.15 -8.87 7.91
N LEU A 43 -5.96 -8.30 9.11
CA LEU A 43 -4.72 -7.61 9.46
C LEU A 43 -3.54 -8.55 9.72
N ARG A 44 -3.80 -9.83 10.00
CA ARG A 44 -2.73 -10.83 10.15
C ARG A 44 -2.24 -11.24 8.77
N LEU A 45 -0.97 -10.93 8.50
CA LEU A 45 -0.29 -11.42 7.32
C LEU A 45 0.11 -12.88 7.55
N THR A 46 -0.49 -13.82 6.80
CA THR A 46 -0.02 -15.21 6.81
C THR A 46 1.28 -15.33 6.02
N CYS A 47 2.05 -16.39 6.27
CA CYS A 47 3.27 -16.66 5.52
C CYS A 47 3.00 -16.76 4.00
N GLU A 48 1.92 -17.41 3.56
CA GLU A 48 1.62 -17.49 2.13
C GLU A 48 1.31 -16.11 1.53
N LYS A 49 0.57 -15.28 2.26
CA LYS A 49 0.25 -13.91 1.83
C LYS A 49 1.50 -13.05 1.75
N PHE A 50 2.43 -13.22 2.69
CA PHE A 50 3.73 -12.55 2.68
C PHE A 50 4.54 -12.95 1.45
N GLU A 51 4.67 -14.23 1.16
CA GLU A 51 5.39 -14.72 -0.03
C GLU A 51 4.76 -14.23 -1.34
N GLU A 52 3.42 -14.19 -1.41
CA GLU A 52 2.71 -13.63 -2.56
C GLU A 52 3.03 -12.14 -2.77
N LEU A 53 2.99 -11.35 -1.69
CA LEU A 53 3.35 -9.94 -1.71
C LEU A 53 4.83 -9.75 -2.07
N LEU A 54 5.71 -10.58 -1.51
CA LEU A 54 7.15 -10.53 -1.77
C LEU A 54 7.41 -10.75 -3.26
N LYS A 55 6.81 -11.76 -3.90
CA LYS A 55 6.97 -11.99 -5.35
C LYS A 55 6.55 -10.79 -6.20
N LYS A 56 5.50 -10.06 -5.79
CA LYS A 56 5.02 -8.85 -6.51
C LYS A 56 5.93 -7.64 -6.29
N VAL A 57 6.43 -7.46 -5.07
CA VAL A 57 7.22 -6.28 -4.68
C VAL A 57 8.71 -6.45 -5.01
N HIS A 58 9.24 -7.67 -4.93
CA HIS A 58 10.64 -8.02 -5.19
C HIS A 58 11.21 -7.37 -6.46
N PRO A 59 10.60 -7.50 -7.66
CA PRO A 59 11.15 -6.88 -8.87
C PRO A 59 11.12 -5.34 -8.85
N LEU A 60 10.32 -4.72 -7.98
CA LEU A 60 10.19 -3.27 -7.87
C LEU A 60 11.19 -2.66 -6.87
N ILE A 61 11.63 -3.44 -5.88
CA ILE A 61 12.56 -3.00 -4.83
C ILE A 61 13.99 -3.48 -5.05
N GLN A 62 14.22 -4.38 -6.00
CA GLN A 62 15.55 -4.80 -6.39
C GLN A 62 16.29 -3.60 -7.00
N LYS A 63 17.48 -3.28 -6.47
CA LYS A 63 18.40 -2.34 -7.11
C LYS A 63 18.61 -2.83 -8.54
N LYS A 64 18.21 -2.04 -9.54
CA LYS A 64 18.70 -2.24 -10.89
C LYS A 64 20.22 -2.15 -10.82
N LYS A 65 20.92 -3.19 -11.30
CA LYS A 65 22.30 -3.01 -11.70
C LYS A 65 22.24 -2.01 -12.85
N ASP A 66 22.65 -0.77 -12.60
CA ASP A 66 22.99 0.13 -13.68
C ASP A 66 24.12 -0.57 -14.42
N SER A 67 23.82 -1.12 -15.60
CA SER A 67 24.86 -1.55 -16.53
C SER A 67 25.57 -0.26 -16.96
N LEU A 68 26.64 0.07 -16.23
CA LEU A 68 27.67 0.98 -16.68
C LEU A 68 28.18 0.45 -18.02
N MET A 69 27.66 1.04 -19.10
CA MET A 69 28.41 1.30 -20.32
C MET A 69 29.05 2.68 -20.13
#